data_AF-A0A942VCY2-F1
#
_entry.id   AF-A0A942VCY2-F1
#
_cell.length_a   1.000
_cell.length_b   1.000
_cell.length_c   1.000
_cell.angle_alpha   90.00
_cell.angle_beta   90.00
_cell.angle_gamma   90.00
#
_symmetry.space_group_name_H-M   'P 1'
#
loop_
_entity.id
_entity.type
_entity.pdbx_description
1 polymer ?
#
loop_
_entity_poly.entity_id
_entity_poly.type
_entity_poly.pdbx_seq_one_letter_code
_entity_poly.pdbx_strand_id
1 'polypeptide(L)' 'MVYTEVEATIESLKVQHAQLEAALREEESHIWKNMIRIEQLKKEKLRKKDEMLRRSLQAN' A
#
# COMPACT_ATOMS: atom_id res chain seq x y z
N MET A 1 16.00 24.21 -18.12
CA MET A 1 14.66 23.65 -17.86
C MET A 1 14.56 23.43 -16.36
N VAL A 2 13.87 24.32 -15.66
CA VAL A 2 13.61 24.17 -14.22
C VAL A 2 12.44 23.22 -14.12
N TYR A 3 12.71 21.92 -13.98
CA TYR A 3 11.67 20.96 -13.64
C TYR A 3 11.06 21.44 -12.32
N THR A 4 9.76 21.69 -12.33
CA THR A 4 9.07 22.17 -11.13
C THR A 4 9.25 21.14 -10.02
N GLU A 5 9.38 21.55 -8.76
CA GLU A 5 9.50 20.61 -7.61
C GLU A 5 8.45 19.49 -7.65
N VAL A 6 7.30 19.77 -8.26
CA VAL A 6 6.19 18.85 -8.53
C VAL A 6 6.57 17.73 -9.51
N GLU A 7 7.28 18.03 -10.60
CA GLU A 7 7.73 17.01 -11.56
C GLU A 7 8.81 16.11 -10.97
N ALA A 8 9.74 16.67 -10.20
CA ALA A 8 10.79 15.90 -9.51
C ALA A 8 10.19 14.97 -8.42
N THR A 9 9.15 15.41 -7.72
CA THR A 9 8.43 14.58 -6.75
C THR A 9 7.60 13.49 -7.43
N ILE A 10 6.97 13.78 -8.57
CA ILE A 10 6.25 12.75 -9.36
C ILE A 10 7.20 11.68 -9.88
N GLU A 11 8.38 12.06 -10.39
CA GLU A 11 9.39 11.11 -10.87
C GLU A 11 9.91 10.22 -9.72
N SER A 12 10.18 10.83 -8.55
CA SER A 12 10.55 10.10 -7.33
C SER A 12 9.46 9.12 -6.88
N LEU A 13 8.18 9.52 -6.94
CA LEU A 13 7.05 8.68 -6.58
C LEU A 13 6.90 7.49 -7.54
N LYS A 14 7.16 7.68 -8.84
CA LYS A 14 7.16 6.58 -9.83
C LYS A 14 8.26 5.57 -9.56
N VAL A 15 9.46 6.03 -9.19
CA VAL A 15 10.58 5.15 -8.85
C VAL A 15 10.27 4.34 -7.58
N GLN A 16 9.74 4.99 -6.56
CA GLN A 16 9.32 4.32 -5.32
C GLN A 16 8.19 3.30 -5.58
N HIS A 17 7.24 3.65 -6.45
CA HIS A 17 6.18 2.72 -6.87
C HIS A 17 6.73 1.49 -7.59
N ALA A 18 7.67 1.67 -8.52
CA ALA A 18 8.32 0.57 -9.23
C ALA A 18 9.13 -0.34 -8.29
N GLN A 19 9.79 0.24 -7.29
CA GLN A 19 10.51 -0.51 -6.25
C GLN A 19 9.56 -1.34 -5.37
N LEU A 20 8.41 -0.77 -4.99
CA LEU A 20 7.39 -1.47 -4.21
C LEU A 20 6.74 -2.63 -4.99
N GLU A 21 6.49 -2.44 -6.29
CA GLU A 21 6.02 -3.47 -7.21
C GLU A 21 7.04 -4.62 -7.38
N ALA A 22 8.33 -4.30 -7.44
CA ALA A 22 9.39 -5.30 -7.50
C ALA A 22 9.47 -6.12 -6.20
N ALA A 23 9.43 -5.45 -5.05
CA ALA A 23 9.42 -6.12 -3.75
C ALA A 23 8.18 -7.00 -3.55
N LEU A 24 7.01 -6.57 -4.05
CA LEU A 24 5.79 -7.37 -4.04
C LEU A 24 5.93 -8.65 -4.89
N ARG A 25 6.46 -8.54 -6.11
CA ARG A 25 6.68 -9.69 -6.99
C ARG A 25 7.71 -10.67 -6.43
N GLU A 26 8.77 -10.15 -5.81
CA GLU A 26 9.78 -10.97 -5.13
C GLU A 26 9.16 -11.74 -3.97
N GLU A 27 8.31 -11.09 -3.18
CA GLU A 27 7.60 -11.72 -2.07
C GLU A 27 6.48 -12.67 -2.48
N GLU A 28 5.86 -12.46 -3.64
CA GLU A 28 4.94 -13.40 -4.26
C GLU A 28 5.65 -14.63 -4.84
N SER A 29 6.92 -14.49 -5.22
CA SER A 29 7.78 -15.58 -5.72
C SER A 29 8.36 -16.46 -4.59
N HIS A 30 8.32 -15.98 -3.35
CA HIS A 30 8.79 -16.75 -2.20
C HIS A 30 7.92 -18.00 -1.98
N ILE A 31 8.57 -19.17 -2.08
CA ILE A 31 7.98 -20.52 -1.92
C ILE A 31 7.20 -20.65 -0.61
N TRP A 32 7.63 -19.93 0.43
CA TRP A 32 6.99 -19.90 1.73
C TRP A 32 6.22 -18.59 1.87
N LYS A 33 5.02 -18.55 1.28
CA LYS A 33 4.05 -17.49 1.59
C LYS A 33 3.94 -17.41 3.10
N ASN A 34 4.34 -16.28 3.67
CA ASN A 34 4.20 -16.04 5.09
C ASN A 34 2.70 -15.83 5.38
N MET A 35 1.96 -16.94 5.41
CA MET A 35 0.51 -16.99 5.57
C MET A 35 0.06 -16.29 6.85
N ILE A 36 0.91 -16.28 7.87
CA ILE A 36 0.72 -15.52 9.10
C ILE A 36 0.71 -14.01 8.79
N ARG A 37 1.66 -13.52 8.00
CA ARG A 37 1.71 -12.12 7.57
C ARG A 37 0.54 -11.75 6.67
N ILE A 38 0.15 -12.61 5.75
CA ILE A 38 -1.02 -12.41 4.88
C ILE A 38 -2.30 -12.31 5.71
N GLU A 39 -2.48 -13.18 6.71
CA GLU A 39 -3.66 -13.18 7.57
C GLU A 39 -3.69 -11.97 8.50
N GLN A 40 -2.53 -11.52 9.00
CA GLN A 40 -2.41 -10.25 9.74
C GLN A 40 -2.83 -9.05 8.87
N LEU A 41 -2.34 -8.97 7.64
CA LEU A 41 -2.69 -7.88 6.72
C LEU A 41 -4.19 -7.88 6.36
N LYS A 42 -4.80 -9.06 6.20
CA LYS A 42 -6.25 -9.17 6.00
C LYS A 42 -7.04 -8.67 7.20
N LYS A 43 -6.64 -9.03 8.42
CA LYS A 43 -7.29 -8.55 9.66
C LYS A 43 -7.17 -7.03 9.81
N GLU A 44 -6.00 -6.47 9.53
CA GLU A 44 -5.82 -5.00 9.58
C GLU A 44 -6.68 -4.28 8.52
N LYS A 45 -6.77 -4.82 7.31
CA LYS A 45 -7.62 -4.29 6.25
C LYS A 45 -9.10 -4.28 6.66
N LEU A 46 -9.58 -5.38 7.25
CA LEU A 46 -10.96 -5.48 7.73
C LEU A 46 -11.23 -4.46 8.84
N ARG A 47 -10.31 -4.36 9.82
CA ARG A 47 -10.43 -3.41 10.92
C ARG A 47 -10.50 -1.95 10.44
N LYS A 48 -9.68 -1.57 9.45
CA LYS A 48 -9.74 -0.22 8.86
C LYS A 48 -11.05 0.01 8.10
N LYS A 49 -11.59 -1.00 7.42
CA LYS A 49 -12.90 -0.91 6.76
C LYS A 49 -14.02 -0.67 7.77
N ASP A 50 -14.02 -1.40 8.87
CA ASP A 50 -15.04 -1.27 9.91
C ASP A 50 -14.94 0.08 10.62
N GLU A 51 -13.74 0.59 10.85
CA GLU A 51 -13.51 1.94 11.39
C GLU A 51 -14.06 3.02 10.43
N MET A 52 -13.80 2.91 9.13
CA MET A 52 -14.35 3.84 8.13
C MET A 52 -15.88 3.78 8.11
N LEU A 53 -16.47 2.59 8.13
CA LEU A 53 -17.91 2.41 8.16
C LEU A 53 -18.53 3.03 9.43
N ARG A 54 -17.92 2.82 10.60
CA ARG A 54 -18.35 3.44 11.86
C ARG A 54 -18.32 4.96 11.78
N ARG A 55 -17.26 5.54 11.22
CA ARG A 55 -17.14 7.00 11.05
C ARG A 55 -18.15 7.54 10.04
N SER A 56 -18.42 6.83 8.95
CA SER A 56 -19.46 7.21 7.99
C SER A 56 -20.86 7.15 8.59
N LEU A 57 -21.14 6.19 9.47
CA LEU A 57 -22.42 6.08 10.18
C LEU A 57 -22.59 7.13 11.28
N GLN A 58 -21.50 7.62 11.89
CA GLN A 58 -21.52 8.71 12.88
C GLN A 58 -21.58 10.11 12.25
N ALA A 59 -21.22 10.22 10.96
CA ALA A 59 -21.25 11.48 10.21
C ALA A 59 -22.60 11.78 9.52
N ASN A 60 -23.54 10.82 9.56
CA ASN A 60 -24.96 10.98 9.22
C ASN A 60 -25.79 11.10 10.48
#